data_AF-A0A3B8VX65-F1
#
_entry.id   AF-A0A3B8VX65-F1
#
_cell.length_a   1.000
_cell.length_b   1.000
_cell.length_c   1.000
_cell.angle_alpha   90.00
_cell.angle_beta   90.00
_cell.angle_gamma   90.00
#
_symmetry.space_group_name_H-M   'P 1'
#
loop_
_entity.id
_entity.type
_entity.pdbx_description
1 polymer ?
#
loop_
_entity_poly.entity_id
_entity_poly.type
_entity_poly.pdbx_seq_one_letter_code
_entity_poly.pdbx_strand_id
1 'polypeptide(L)'
;ITAGLKGYVEKPIFGWGPENYLIAWGKHFDAESGVQERFDQAHNKLVEELTTKGAVGLITYLSIWAAIIWVFVRAVTRREEYEQAFVILVGAALGAFFVQNMFLFDSPVTVLQFAVLVSFFVAEEMRQHQTQLDQAAEHDRPQKSESPGFADKVTGLLASPAGGATIAVIVIVVIGVSIFYLNMKPFNAATAIVQINTPNTTWEQRFGFFEESIDEFPALANYPRLLLLSQVSNNFGSLSPKEFSAGLALIEKEGAQGLAEEPENWRLHVALAHFYQVAAQANVSLLDKSKVHVEEADKLAPRTIAVNAVRDEQERLEGIVAGQ
;
A
#
# COMPACT_ATOMS: atom_id res chain seq x y z
N ILE A 1 11.27 12.72 4.60
CA ILE A 1 11.54 13.67 3.49
C ILE A 1 12.85 13.41 2.75
N THR A 2 14.04 13.64 3.32
CA THR A 2 15.33 13.53 2.57
C THR A 2 15.56 12.15 1.92
N ALA A 3 15.29 11.07 2.65
CA ALA A 3 15.41 9.71 2.10
C ALA A 3 14.46 9.48 0.91
N GLY A 4 13.21 9.97 1.00
CA GLY A 4 12.25 9.91 -0.09
C GLY A 4 12.69 10.68 -1.34
N LEU A 5 13.18 11.91 -1.17
CA LEU A 5 13.70 12.70 -2.30
C LEU A 5 14.90 12.04 -2.98
N LYS A 6 15.79 11.40 -2.22
CA LYS A 6 16.88 10.58 -2.79
C LYS A 6 16.32 9.36 -3.53
N GLY A 7 15.35 8.67 -2.94
CA GLY A 7 14.70 7.49 -3.52
C GLY A 7 13.99 7.80 -4.84
N TYR A 8 13.34 8.96 -4.96
CA TYR A 8 12.73 9.41 -6.21
C TYR A 8 13.73 9.47 -7.38
N VAL A 9 14.96 9.96 -7.12
CA VAL A 9 15.99 10.13 -8.17
C VAL A 9 16.34 8.79 -8.84
N GLU A 10 16.22 7.67 -8.12
CA GLU A 10 16.52 6.34 -8.65
C GLU A 10 15.44 5.79 -9.59
N LYS A 11 14.16 6.09 -9.33
CA LYS A 11 13.02 5.61 -10.11
C LYS A 11 12.06 6.77 -10.46
N PRO A 12 12.47 7.72 -11.33
CA PRO A 12 11.79 9.02 -11.45
C PRO A 12 10.42 8.98 -12.15
N ILE A 13 10.16 7.99 -13.01
CA ILE A 13 8.92 7.98 -13.81
C ILE A 13 7.77 7.38 -13.01
N PHE A 14 7.93 6.13 -12.57
CA PHE A 14 6.89 5.34 -11.90
C PHE A 14 7.14 5.10 -10.41
N GLY A 15 8.28 5.55 -9.86
CA GLY A 15 8.60 5.36 -8.46
C GLY A 15 8.88 3.92 -8.07
N TRP A 16 8.80 3.66 -6.77
CA TRP A 16 9.06 2.35 -6.14
C TRP A 16 7.82 1.43 -6.07
N GLY A 17 6.69 1.88 -6.61
CA GLY A 17 5.39 1.24 -6.47
C GLY A 17 4.57 1.81 -5.28
N PRO A 18 3.23 1.83 -5.38
CA PRO A 18 2.37 2.20 -4.26
C PRO A 18 2.69 1.39 -2.99
N GLU A 19 2.56 2.02 -1.81
CA GLU A 19 2.84 1.41 -0.50
C GLU A 19 4.30 0.92 -0.26
N ASN A 20 5.23 1.18 -1.20
CA ASN A 20 6.63 0.73 -1.08
C ASN A 20 7.61 1.83 -0.61
N TYR A 21 7.14 2.87 0.06
CA TYR A 21 8.04 3.94 0.53
C TYR A 21 9.10 3.40 1.50
N LEU A 22 8.78 2.38 2.30
CA LEU A 22 9.72 1.72 3.21
C LEU A 22 10.98 1.15 2.51
N ILE A 23 10.83 0.72 1.26
CA ILE A 23 11.94 0.16 0.46
C ILE A 23 12.90 1.28 0.09
N ALA A 24 12.38 2.36 -0.52
CA ALA A 24 13.15 3.55 -0.87
C ALA A 24 13.77 4.22 0.36
N TRP A 25 13.01 4.27 1.46
CA TRP A 25 13.48 4.80 2.73
C TRP A 25 14.67 4.01 3.26
N GLY A 26 14.60 2.66 3.29
CA GLY A 26 15.67 1.81 3.81
C GLY A 26 17.02 2.05 3.13
N LYS A 27 17.01 2.23 1.81
CA LYS A 27 18.21 2.48 1.00
C LYS A 27 18.92 3.80 1.32
N HIS A 28 18.17 4.83 1.68
CA HIS A 28 18.71 6.18 1.89
C HIS A 28 18.65 6.67 3.33
N PHE A 29 18.06 5.88 4.22
CA PHE A 29 18.02 6.16 5.64
C PHE A 29 19.43 6.26 6.22
N ASP A 30 19.51 6.93 7.36
CA ASP A 30 20.74 7.16 8.08
C ASP A 30 20.50 6.98 9.58
N ALA A 31 20.98 5.88 10.16
CA ALA A 31 20.82 5.61 11.60
C ALA A 31 21.46 6.70 12.48
N GLU A 32 22.45 7.44 11.96
CA GLU A 32 23.07 8.56 12.69
C GLU A 32 22.18 9.81 12.77
N SER A 33 21.07 9.84 12.05
CA SER A 33 20.12 10.96 12.08
C SER A 33 19.37 11.13 13.42
N GLY A 34 19.53 10.19 14.35
CA GLY A 34 18.82 10.17 15.65
C GLY A 34 17.38 9.67 15.57
N VAL A 35 16.87 9.40 14.37
CA VAL A 35 15.57 8.77 14.15
C VAL A 35 15.68 7.28 14.46
N GLN A 36 14.86 6.77 15.38
CA GLN A 36 14.83 5.34 15.72
C GLN A 36 13.67 4.59 15.07
N GLU A 37 12.67 5.34 14.61
CA GLU A 37 11.49 4.77 13.98
C GLU A 37 11.75 4.44 12.51
N ARG A 38 11.09 3.39 12.03
CA ARG A 38 11.03 3.07 10.60
C ARG A 38 9.84 3.81 10.01
N PHE A 39 10.05 4.38 8.84
CA PHE A 39 8.97 5.06 8.13
C PHE A 39 8.54 4.23 6.93
N ASP A 40 7.32 3.73 7.01
CA ASP A 40 6.58 3.14 5.90
C ASP A 40 5.93 4.20 5.00
N GLN A 41 5.90 5.46 5.45
CA GLN A 41 5.34 6.61 4.74
C GLN A 41 6.19 7.89 4.92
N ALA A 42 6.09 8.83 3.97
CA ALA A 42 7.05 9.93 3.88
C ALA A 42 6.85 11.05 4.91
N HIS A 43 5.73 11.02 5.65
CA HIS A 43 5.21 12.11 6.48
C HIS A 43 5.05 13.42 5.70
N ASN A 44 4.85 13.30 4.39
CA ASN A 44 4.55 14.37 3.46
C ASN A 44 4.00 13.72 2.20
N LYS A 45 2.73 13.96 1.88
CA LYS A 45 2.04 13.25 0.82
C LYS A 45 2.65 13.51 -0.56
N LEU A 46 3.16 14.71 -0.84
CA LEU A 46 3.82 15.00 -2.12
C LEU A 46 5.10 14.20 -2.28
N VAL A 47 5.92 14.11 -1.24
CA VAL A 47 7.14 13.29 -1.25
C VAL A 47 6.79 11.82 -1.37
N GLU A 48 5.72 11.36 -0.73
CA GLU A 48 5.25 9.98 -0.84
C GLU A 48 4.80 9.64 -2.25
N GLU A 49 3.90 10.42 -2.85
CA GLU A 49 3.42 10.23 -4.22
C GLU A 49 4.59 10.28 -5.21
N LEU A 50 5.51 11.23 -5.02
CA LEU A 50 6.71 11.36 -5.84
C LEU A 50 7.65 10.15 -5.70
N THR A 51 7.88 9.65 -4.49
CA THR A 51 8.79 8.52 -4.25
C THR A 51 8.16 7.20 -4.72
N THR A 52 6.90 6.96 -4.38
CA THR A 52 6.22 5.68 -4.62
C THR A 52 5.69 5.56 -6.03
N LYS A 53 5.21 6.65 -6.64
CA LYS A 53 4.56 6.62 -7.96
C LYS A 53 5.26 7.51 -9.00
N GLY A 54 6.39 8.12 -8.64
CA GLY A 54 7.21 8.92 -9.53
C GLY A 54 6.54 10.23 -9.96
N ALA A 55 7.09 10.82 -11.02
CA ALA A 55 6.53 12.03 -11.63
C ALA A 55 5.11 11.79 -12.14
N VAL A 56 4.80 10.59 -12.67
CA VAL A 56 3.46 10.26 -13.16
C VAL A 56 2.44 10.36 -12.03
N GLY A 57 2.70 9.69 -10.90
CA GLY A 57 1.80 9.75 -9.75
C GLY A 57 1.65 11.14 -9.16
N LEU A 58 2.76 11.88 -9.00
CA LEU A 58 2.70 13.25 -8.49
C LEU A 58 1.89 14.17 -9.41
N ILE A 59 2.10 14.10 -10.73
CA ILE A 59 1.34 14.90 -11.70
C ILE A 59 -0.14 14.55 -11.64
N THR A 60 -0.49 13.25 -11.59
CA THR A 60 -1.89 12.82 -11.44
C THR A 60 -2.49 13.36 -10.14
N TYR A 61 -1.78 13.26 -9.02
CA TYR A 61 -2.23 13.78 -7.73
C TYR A 61 -2.47 15.29 -7.77
N LEU A 62 -1.52 16.07 -8.30
CA LEU A 62 -1.63 17.53 -8.42
C LEU A 62 -2.72 17.94 -9.42
N SER A 63 -2.99 17.14 -10.45
CA SER A 63 -4.05 17.40 -11.42
C SER A 63 -5.44 17.30 -10.77
N ILE A 64 -5.63 16.36 -9.85
CA ILE A 64 -6.87 16.25 -9.06
C ILE A 64 -7.06 17.52 -8.21
N TRP A 65 -6.02 17.98 -7.52
CA TRP A 65 -6.08 19.21 -6.74
C TRP A 65 -6.32 20.46 -7.60
N ALA A 66 -5.69 20.55 -8.77
CA ALA A 66 -5.93 21.63 -9.72
C ALA A 66 -7.38 21.65 -10.21
N ALA A 67 -7.98 20.49 -10.50
CA ALA A 67 -9.38 20.39 -10.88
C ALA A 67 -10.32 20.82 -9.74
N ILE A 68 -10.06 20.39 -8.51
CA ILE A 68 -10.83 20.80 -7.32
C ILE A 68 -10.76 22.32 -7.14
N ILE A 69 -9.56 22.91 -7.21
CA ILE A 69 -9.36 24.37 -7.08
C ILE A 69 -10.11 25.10 -8.19
N TRP A 70 -10.05 24.61 -9.42
CA TRP A 70 -10.75 25.22 -10.55
C TRP A 70 -12.28 25.22 -10.35
N VAL A 71 -12.87 24.10 -9.93
CA VAL A 71 -14.30 24.02 -9.60
C VAL A 71 -14.64 24.94 -8.43
N PHE A 72 -13.82 24.94 -7.37
CA PHE A 72 -13.99 25.80 -6.20
C PHE A 72 -14.04 27.29 -6.57
N VAL A 73 -13.08 27.78 -7.38
CA VAL A 73 -13.03 29.19 -7.81
C VAL A 73 -14.28 29.54 -8.63
N ARG A 74 -14.71 28.66 -9.54
CA ARG A 74 -15.94 28.86 -10.31
C ARG A 74 -17.19 28.87 -9.43
N ALA A 75 -17.24 28.00 -8.41
CA ALA A 75 -18.32 27.94 -7.46
C ALA A 75 -18.45 29.22 -6.63
N VAL A 76 -17.35 29.78 -6.15
CA VAL A 76 -17.39 31.04 -5.38
C VAL A 76 -17.78 32.22 -6.27
N THR A 77 -17.24 32.31 -7.48
CA THR A 77 -17.44 33.50 -8.35
C THR A 77 -18.82 33.60 -8.99
N ARG A 78 -19.63 32.54 -8.98
CA ARG A 78 -20.93 32.48 -9.66
C ARG A 78 -22.14 32.45 -8.71
N ARG A 79 -21.91 32.54 -7.40
CA ARG A 79 -22.94 32.41 -6.36
C ARG A 79 -23.34 33.76 -5.78
N GLU A 80 -24.53 33.83 -5.19
CA GLU A 80 -24.93 34.95 -4.33
C GLU A 80 -24.15 34.93 -3.00
N GLU A 81 -23.96 36.09 -2.37
CA GLU A 81 -23.06 36.27 -1.21
C GLU A 81 -23.29 35.29 -0.06
N TYR A 82 -24.55 34.92 0.22
CA TYR A 82 -24.88 34.01 1.32
C TYR A 82 -24.45 32.56 1.05
N GLU A 83 -24.43 32.13 -0.22
CA GLU A 83 -24.02 30.78 -0.62
C GLU A 83 -22.50 30.68 -0.76
N GLN A 84 -21.84 31.81 -1.08
CA GLN A 84 -20.38 31.88 -1.16
C GLN A 84 -19.73 31.51 0.17
N ALA A 85 -20.26 31.97 1.30
CA ALA A 85 -19.70 31.69 2.63
C ALA A 85 -19.60 30.19 2.91
N PHE A 86 -20.64 29.42 2.56
CA PHE A 86 -20.64 27.97 2.74
C PHE A 86 -19.65 27.27 1.80
N VAL A 87 -19.60 27.67 0.52
CA VAL A 87 -18.63 27.13 -0.44
C VAL A 87 -17.19 27.41 0.01
N ILE A 88 -16.92 28.61 0.52
CA ILE A 88 -15.62 29.00 1.10
C ILE A 88 -15.30 28.15 2.31
N LEU A 89 -16.26 27.89 3.21
CA LEU A 89 -16.05 27.03 4.37
C LEU A 89 -15.64 25.61 3.97
N VAL A 90 -16.36 25.00 3.01
CA VAL A 90 -16.05 23.65 2.51
C VAL A 90 -14.70 23.64 1.78
N GLY A 91 -14.41 24.68 0.98
CA GLY A 91 -13.12 24.85 0.33
C GLY A 91 -11.95 25.01 1.31
N ALA A 92 -12.17 25.75 2.41
CA ALA A 92 -11.20 25.89 3.49
C ALA A 92 -10.96 24.55 4.21
N ALA A 93 -11.99 23.72 4.39
CA ALA A 93 -11.83 22.39 4.94
C ALA A 93 -10.98 21.47 4.03
N LEU A 94 -11.15 21.54 2.70
CA LEU A 94 -10.27 20.85 1.75
C LEU A 94 -8.84 21.41 1.76
N GLY A 95 -8.69 22.73 1.86
CA GLY A 95 -7.38 23.36 2.01
C GLY A 95 -6.68 22.91 3.29
N ALA A 96 -7.40 22.83 4.41
CA ALA A 96 -6.89 22.32 5.67
C ALA A 96 -6.46 20.84 5.56
N PHE A 97 -7.24 20.01 4.87
CA PHE A 97 -6.87 18.63 4.55
C PHE A 97 -5.58 18.56 3.73
N PHE A 98 -5.45 19.37 2.67
CA PHE A 98 -4.21 19.41 1.87
C PHE A 98 -2.99 19.81 2.71
N VAL A 99 -3.15 20.82 3.57
CA VAL A 99 -2.08 21.26 4.48
C VAL A 99 -1.72 20.16 5.48
N GLN A 100 -2.70 19.46 6.05
CA GLN A 100 -2.46 18.31 6.93
C GLN A 100 -1.66 17.21 6.23
N ASN A 101 -1.96 16.94 4.95
CA ASN A 101 -1.21 16.01 4.12
C ASN A 101 0.25 16.42 3.85
N MET A 102 0.67 17.65 4.18
CA MET A 102 2.08 18.04 4.10
C MET A 102 2.91 17.52 5.28
N PHE A 103 2.27 17.10 6.37
CA PHE A 103 2.91 16.65 7.61
C PHE A 103 2.50 15.24 8.02
N LEU A 104 1.34 14.79 7.56
CA LEU A 104 0.77 13.48 7.83
C LEU A 104 0.39 12.81 6.50
N PHE A 105 -0.12 11.60 6.64
CA PHE A 105 -0.60 10.77 5.56
C PHE A 105 -2.09 10.47 5.69
N ASP A 106 -2.63 9.88 4.64
CA ASP A 106 -4.04 9.52 4.56
C ASP A 106 -4.34 8.28 5.41
N SER A 107 -5.50 8.29 6.06
CA SER A 107 -6.08 7.16 6.78
C SER A 107 -7.48 6.90 6.23
N PRO A 108 -8.12 5.74 6.51
CA PRO A 108 -9.48 5.48 6.05
C PRO A 108 -10.48 6.60 6.42
N VAL A 109 -10.31 7.21 7.61
CA VAL A 109 -11.15 8.32 8.09
C VAL A 109 -10.90 9.59 7.28
N THR A 110 -9.65 9.95 7.05
CA THR A 110 -9.31 11.19 6.34
C THR A 110 -9.63 11.06 4.84
N VAL A 111 -9.48 9.87 4.24
CA VAL A 111 -9.94 9.59 2.87
C VAL A 111 -11.45 9.72 2.74
N LEU A 112 -12.22 9.21 3.71
CA LEU A 112 -13.68 9.39 3.72
C LEU A 112 -14.06 10.87 3.80
N GLN A 113 -13.42 11.62 4.69
CA GLN A 113 -13.61 13.08 4.79
C GLN A 113 -13.31 13.76 3.46
N PHE A 114 -12.18 13.45 2.82
CA PHE A 114 -11.82 13.97 1.51
C PHE A 114 -12.89 13.63 0.45
N ALA A 115 -13.35 12.39 0.38
CA ALA A 115 -14.36 11.95 -0.58
C ALA A 115 -15.67 12.72 -0.41
N VAL A 116 -16.15 12.91 0.83
CA VAL A 116 -17.35 13.70 1.12
C VAL A 116 -17.19 15.15 0.69
N LEU A 117 -16.07 15.79 1.04
CA LEU A 117 -15.80 17.18 0.67
C LEU A 117 -15.66 17.37 -0.85
N VAL A 118 -15.00 16.43 -1.54
CA VAL A 118 -14.89 16.46 -3.01
C VAL A 118 -16.25 16.22 -3.66
N SER A 119 -17.07 15.31 -3.13
CA SER A 119 -18.42 15.04 -3.65
C SER A 119 -19.30 16.29 -3.67
N PHE A 120 -19.11 17.19 -2.70
CA PHE A 120 -19.80 18.47 -2.67
C PHE A 120 -19.43 19.34 -3.89
N PHE A 121 -18.14 19.43 -4.22
CA PHE A 121 -17.68 20.17 -5.39
C PHE A 121 -18.06 19.51 -6.72
N VAL A 122 -18.10 18.17 -6.77
CA VAL A 122 -18.62 17.46 -7.95
C VAL A 122 -20.11 17.78 -8.15
N ALA A 123 -20.92 17.74 -7.09
CA ALA A 123 -22.33 18.12 -7.16
C ALA A 123 -22.51 19.59 -7.57
N GLU A 124 -21.62 20.47 -7.10
CA GLU A 124 -21.58 21.88 -7.49
C GLU A 124 -21.29 22.06 -8.99
N GLU A 125 -20.27 21.38 -9.53
CA GLU A 125 -19.93 21.45 -10.96
C GLU A 125 -21.07 20.90 -11.83
N MET A 126 -21.69 19.79 -11.41
CA MET A 126 -22.84 19.22 -12.11
C MET A 126 -24.02 20.20 -12.16
N ARG A 127 -24.32 20.89 -11.04
CA ARG A 127 -25.40 21.88 -11.02
C ARG A 127 -25.11 23.05 -11.96
N GLN A 128 -23.88 23.55 -11.95
CA GLN A 128 -23.49 24.64 -12.86
C GLN A 128 -23.58 24.24 -14.34
N HIS A 129 -23.13 23.03 -14.68
CA HIS A 129 -23.26 22.50 -16.04
C HIS A 129 -24.73 22.37 -16.46
N GLN A 130 -25.61 21.90 -15.57
CA GLN A 130 -27.03 21.82 -15.87
C GLN A 130 -27.63 23.20 -16.15
N THR A 131 -27.34 24.20 -15.31
CA THR A 131 -27.81 25.58 -15.53
C THR A 131 -27.33 26.16 -16.86
N GLN A 132 -26.08 25.88 -17.26
CA GLN A 132 -25.56 26.30 -18.57
C GLN A 132 -26.29 25.64 -19.74
N LEU A 133 -26.59 24.34 -19.63
CA LEU A 133 -27.34 23.60 -20.64
C LEU A 133 -28.77 24.11 -20.76
N ASP A 134 -29.44 24.37 -19.63
CA ASP A 134 -30.80 24.90 -19.61
C ASP A 134 -30.87 26.28 -20.28
N GLN A 135 -29.92 27.18 -19.97
CA GLN A 135 -29.81 28.51 -20.60
C GLN A 135 -29.51 28.43 -22.10
N ALA A 136 -28.64 27.49 -22.54
CA ALA A 136 -28.33 27.29 -23.94
C ALA A 136 -29.53 26.71 -24.73
N ALA A 137 -30.28 25.79 -24.13
CA ALA A 137 -31.49 25.21 -24.72
C ALA A 137 -32.64 26.22 -24.81
N GLU A 138 -32.66 27.23 -23.94
CA GLU A 138 -33.63 28.33 -24.00
C GLU A 138 -33.30 29.34 -25.11
N HIS A 139 -32.02 29.45 -25.51
CA HIS A 139 -31.55 30.38 -26.54
C HIS A 139 -31.51 29.78 -27.96
N ASP A 140 -31.31 28.48 -28.12
CA ASP A 140 -31.26 27.78 -29.41
C ASP A 140 -32.35 26.70 -29.52
N ARG A 141 -33.20 26.78 -30.56
CA ARG A 141 -34.05 25.63 -30.93
C ARG A 141 -33.15 24.53 -31.50
N PRO A 142 -33.17 23.30 -30.96
CA PRO A 142 -32.15 22.32 -31.33
C PRO A 142 -32.34 21.83 -32.77
N GLN A 143 -31.34 22.10 -33.61
CA GLN A 143 -31.11 21.38 -34.85
C GLN A 143 -30.47 20.04 -34.44
N LYS A 144 -31.27 18.97 -34.39
CA LYS A 144 -30.81 17.62 -33.99
C LYS A 144 -29.65 17.18 -34.89
N SER A 145 -28.50 16.87 -34.27
CA SER A 145 -27.44 16.09 -34.90
C SER A 145 -27.96 14.70 -35.26
N GLU A 146 -27.79 14.29 -36.51
CA GLU A 146 -28.40 13.07 -37.08
C GLU A 146 -27.65 11.76 -36.80
N SER A 147 -26.49 11.80 -36.12
CA SER A 147 -25.74 10.57 -35.80
C SER A 147 -25.69 10.31 -34.30
N PRO A 148 -26.19 9.16 -33.80
CA PRO A 148 -26.14 8.86 -32.38
C PRO A 148 -24.69 8.71 -31.93
N GLY A 149 -24.28 9.56 -30.99
CA GLY A 149 -22.97 9.49 -30.35
C GLY A 149 -22.84 8.22 -29.51
N PHE A 150 -21.62 7.92 -29.04
CA PHE A 150 -21.39 6.78 -28.14
C PHE A 150 -22.30 6.83 -26.91
N ALA A 151 -22.52 8.03 -26.34
CA ALA A 151 -23.44 8.24 -25.22
C ALA A 151 -24.89 7.88 -25.55
N ASP A 152 -25.40 8.25 -26.74
CA ASP A 152 -26.77 7.94 -27.18
C ASP A 152 -26.99 6.44 -27.40
N LYS A 153 -25.95 5.72 -27.81
CA LYS A 153 -25.97 4.26 -27.93
C LYS A 153 -26.00 3.59 -26.56
N VAL A 154 -25.25 4.11 -25.59
CA VAL A 154 -25.23 3.61 -24.20
C VAL A 154 -26.56 3.87 -23.51
N THR A 155 -27.14 5.07 -23.65
CA THR A 155 -28.46 5.41 -23.08
C THR A 155 -29.58 4.62 -23.75
N GLY A 156 -29.55 4.43 -25.07
CA GLY A 156 -30.49 3.58 -25.79
C GLY A 156 -30.41 2.11 -25.37
N LEU A 157 -29.21 1.60 -25.11
CA LEU A 157 -28.99 0.25 -24.58
C LEU A 157 -29.56 0.10 -23.17
N LEU A 158 -29.30 1.07 -22.28
CA LEU A 158 -29.83 1.13 -20.91
C LEU A 158 -31.36 1.25 -20.85
N ALA A 159 -31.96 1.98 -21.78
CA ALA A 159 -33.40 2.19 -21.84
C ALA A 159 -34.19 0.95 -22.32
N SER A 160 -33.52 0.01 -23.01
CA SER A 160 -34.14 -1.25 -23.37
C SER A 160 -34.22 -2.20 -22.15
N PRO A 161 -35.35 -2.88 -21.89
CA PRO A 161 -35.46 -3.80 -20.76
C PRO A 161 -34.37 -4.91 -20.77
N ALA A 162 -34.01 -5.40 -21.96
CA ALA A 162 -32.97 -6.41 -22.13
C ALA A 162 -31.55 -5.86 -21.91
N GLY A 163 -31.25 -4.65 -22.40
CA GLY A 163 -29.93 -4.03 -22.22
C GLY A 163 -29.72 -3.53 -20.78
N GLY A 164 -30.74 -2.96 -20.15
CA GLY A 164 -30.73 -2.64 -18.72
C GLY A 164 -30.51 -3.87 -17.83
N ALA A 165 -31.21 -4.97 -18.11
CA ALA A 165 -31.01 -6.24 -17.40
C ALA A 165 -29.59 -6.81 -17.61
N THR A 166 -29.06 -6.75 -18.83
CA THR A 166 -27.69 -7.21 -19.14
C THR A 166 -26.65 -6.42 -18.36
N ILE A 167 -26.76 -5.09 -18.33
CA ILE A 167 -25.83 -4.23 -17.58
C ILE A 167 -25.96 -4.48 -16.08
N ALA A 168 -27.18 -4.62 -15.55
CA ALA A 168 -27.39 -4.94 -14.13
C ALA A 168 -26.70 -6.25 -13.75
N VAL A 169 -26.81 -7.30 -14.57
CA VAL A 169 -26.10 -8.57 -14.36
C VAL A 169 -24.59 -8.37 -14.38
N ILE A 170 -24.04 -7.64 -15.36
CA ILE A 170 -22.60 -7.34 -15.42
C ILE A 170 -22.15 -6.62 -14.15
N VAL A 171 -22.89 -5.60 -13.70
CA VAL A 171 -22.57 -4.85 -12.48
C VAL A 171 -22.62 -5.75 -11.25
N ILE A 172 -23.63 -6.59 -11.10
CA ILE A 172 -23.74 -7.55 -9.99
C ILE A 172 -22.55 -8.51 -10.00
N VAL A 173 -22.17 -9.03 -11.17
CA VAL A 173 -21.00 -9.92 -11.32
C VAL A 173 -19.72 -9.20 -10.95
N VAL A 174 -19.49 -7.99 -11.46
CA VAL A 174 -18.30 -7.17 -11.14
C VAL A 174 -18.22 -6.85 -9.65
N ILE A 175 -19.35 -6.46 -9.03
CA ILE A 175 -19.42 -6.21 -7.58
C ILE A 175 -19.13 -7.50 -6.82
N GLY A 176 -19.74 -8.63 -7.20
CA GLY A 176 -19.51 -9.91 -6.53
C GLY A 176 -18.05 -10.37 -6.60
N VAL A 177 -17.43 -10.26 -7.78
CA VAL A 177 -16.00 -10.54 -7.99
C VAL A 177 -15.14 -9.58 -7.17
N SER A 178 -15.46 -8.29 -7.16
CA SER A 178 -14.75 -7.27 -6.38
C SER A 178 -14.83 -7.54 -4.87
N ILE A 179 -16.00 -7.88 -4.35
CA ILE A 179 -16.18 -8.22 -2.93
C ILE A 179 -15.35 -9.47 -2.59
N PHE A 180 -15.41 -10.49 -3.44
CA PHE A 180 -14.67 -11.73 -3.22
C PHE A 180 -13.15 -11.51 -3.18
N TYR A 181 -12.58 -10.88 -4.22
CA TYR A 181 -11.13 -10.71 -4.34
C TYR A 181 -10.55 -9.58 -3.50
N LEU A 182 -11.26 -8.45 -3.35
CA LEU A 182 -10.73 -7.27 -2.67
C LEU A 182 -11.13 -7.17 -1.19
N ASN A 183 -12.12 -7.95 -0.74
CA ASN A 183 -12.57 -7.92 0.66
C ASN A 183 -12.46 -9.30 1.32
N MET A 184 -13.10 -10.33 0.75
CA MET A 184 -13.16 -11.65 1.41
C MET A 184 -11.79 -12.32 1.49
N LYS A 185 -11.02 -12.36 0.39
CA LYS A 185 -9.67 -12.95 0.38
C LYS A 185 -8.73 -12.27 1.40
N PRO A 186 -8.53 -10.93 1.38
CA PRO A 186 -7.75 -10.26 2.41
C PRO A 186 -8.27 -10.50 3.84
N PHE A 187 -9.59 -10.51 4.04
CA PHE A 187 -10.19 -10.76 5.35
C PHE A 187 -9.89 -12.17 5.87
N ASN A 188 -10.03 -13.18 5.02
CA ASN A 188 -9.71 -14.57 5.34
C ASN A 188 -8.22 -14.72 5.66
N ALA A 189 -7.35 -14.15 4.81
CA ALA A 189 -5.90 -14.16 5.03
C ALA A 189 -5.51 -13.52 6.37
N ALA A 190 -6.13 -12.40 6.74
CA ALA A 190 -5.90 -11.74 8.03
C ALA A 190 -6.47 -12.57 9.21
N THR A 191 -7.63 -13.20 9.03
CA THR A 191 -8.27 -14.04 10.05
C THR A 191 -7.42 -15.28 10.37
N ALA A 192 -6.80 -15.90 9.37
CA ALA A 192 -5.86 -17.01 9.59
C ALA A 192 -4.71 -16.60 10.53
N ILE A 193 -4.14 -15.40 10.35
CA ILE A 193 -3.07 -14.88 11.24
C ILE A 193 -3.55 -14.66 12.67
N VAL A 194 -4.80 -14.23 12.86
CA VAL A 194 -5.37 -14.09 14.22
C VAL A 194 -5.42 -15.44 14.95
N GLN A 195 -5.72 -16.53 14.24
CA GLN A 195 -5.82 -17.88 14.82
C GLN A 195 -4.50 -18.43 15.36
N ILE A 196 -3.37 -17.91 14.88
CA ILE A 196 -2.03 -18.34 15.32
C ILE A 196 -1.84 -18.09 16.83
N ASN A 197 -2.42 -17.02 17.37
CA ASN A 197 -2.29 -16.66 18.78
C ASN A 197 -3.38 -17.26 19.68
N THR A 198 -4.28 -18.08 19.13
CA THR A 198 -5.31 -18.77 19.92
C THR A 198 -4.66 -19.70 20.96
N PRO A 199 -5.16 -19.76 22.20
CA PRO A 199 -4.64 -20.67 23.22
C PRO A 199 -4.70 -22.13 22.75
N ASN A 200 -3.67 -22.93 23.12
CA ASN A 200 -3.54 -24.35 22.78
C ASN A 200 -3.34 -24.68 21.29
N THR A 201 -3.13 -23.69 20.42
CA THR A 201 -2.76 -23.94 19.01
C THR A 201 -1.36 -24.54 18.90
N THR A 202 -1.25 -25.73 18.30
CA THR A 202 0.02 -26.44 18.08
C THR A 202 0.86 -25.79 16.97
N TRP A 203 2.16 -26.09 16.89
CA TRP A 203 3.01 -25.57 15.82
C TRP A 203 2.60 -26.02 14.42
N GLU A 204 2.14 -27.27 14.28
CA GLU A 204 1.58 -27.77 13.02
C GLU A 204 0.37 -26.94 12.57
N GLN A 205 -0.54 -26.59 13.49
CA GLN A 205 -1.67 -25.71 13.20
C GLN A 205 -1.21 -24.28 12.87
N ARG A 206 -0.23 -23.74 13.61
CA ARG A 206 0.32 -22.40 13.34
C ARG A 206 0.90 -22.31 11.94
N PHE A 207 1.66 -23.32 11.52
CA PHE A 207 2.21 -23.37 10.16
C PHE A 207 1.10 -23.46 9.10
N GLY A 208 0.07 -24.27 9.33
CA GLY A 208 -1.10 -24.32 8.45
C GLY A 208 -1.81 -22.96 8.31
N PHE A 209 -1.95 -22.19 9.39
CA PHE A 209 -2.53 -20.85 9.33
C PHE A 209 -1.64 -19.83 8.61
N PHE A 210 -0.31 -19.96 8.70
CA PHE A 210 0.60 -19.14 7.90
C PHE A 210 0.47 -19.46 6.40
N GLU A 211 0.43 -20.74 6.03
CA GLU A 211 0.21 -21.17 4.65
C GLU A 211 -1.15 -20.69 4.12
N GLU A 212 -2.22 -20.86 4.90
CA GLU A 212 -3.56 -20.36 4.55
C GLU A 212 -3.55 -18.84 4.29
N SER A 213 -2.90 -18.07 5.17
CA SER A 213 -2.80 -16.62 5.00
C SER A 213 -2.06 -16.22 3.73
N ILE A 214 -0.93 -16.88 3.46
CA ILE A 214 -0.08 -16.62 2.29
C ILE A 214 -0.82 -16.97 1.00
N ASP A 215 -1.45 -18.14 0.94
CA ASP A 215 -2.13 -18.63 -0.25
C ASP A 215 -3.41 -17.86 -0.56
N GLU A 216 -4.12 -17.39 0.48
CA GLU A 216 -5.38 -16.70 0.29
C GLU A 216 -5.22 -15.30 -0.30
N PHE A 217 -4.13 -14.59 0.05
CA PHE A 217 -3.82 -13.27 -0.50
C PHE A 217 -2.32 -13.05 -0.80
N PRO A 218 -1.81 -13.62 -1.92
CA PRO A 218 -0.38 -13.56 -2.27
C PRO A 218 0.18 -12.15 -2.41
N ALA A 219 -0.64 -11.18 -2.83
CA ALA A 219 -0.23 -9.80 -3.08
C ALA A 219 0.35 -9.08 -1.82
N LEU A 220 0.08 -9.58 -0.61
CA LEU A 220 0.66 -9.07 0.64
C LEU A 220 1.29 -10.19 1.49
N ALA A 221 1.65 -11.33 0.87
CA ALA A 221 2.15 -12.50 1.60
C ALA A 221 3.50 -12.27 2.32
N ASN A 222 4.27 -11.23 1.98
CA ASN A 222 5.48 -10.90 2.73
C ASN A 222 5.20 -10.44 4.17
N TYR A 223 4.00 -9.95 4.50
CA TYR A 223 3.62 -9.66 5.88
C TYR A 223 3.52 -10.94 6.76
N PRO A 224 2.71 -11.96 6.39
CA PRO A 224 2.67 -13.20 7.15
C PRO A 224 4.00 -13.98 7.10
N ARG A 225 4.80 -13.90 6.03
CA ARG A 225 6.16 -14.49 6.00
C ARG A 225 7.11 -13.88 7.03
N LEU A 226 7.09 -12.55 7.20
CA LEU A 226 7.87 -11.88 8.25
C LEU A 226 7.40 -12.28 9.66
N LEU A 227 6.08 -12.45 9.84
CA LEU A 227 5.52 -12.95 11.09
C LEU A 227 5.92 -14.41 11.36
N LEU A 228 5.93 -15.28 10.36
CA LEU A 228 6.40 -16.66 10.45
C LEU A 228 7.86 -16.70 10.94
N LEU A 229 8.74 -15.97 10.26
CA LEU A 229 10.16 -15.87 10.63
C LEU A 229 10.33 -15.41 12.07
N SER A 230 9.59 -14.37 12.47
CA SER A 230 9.61 -13.84 13.84
C SER A 230 9.11 -14.87 14.87
N GLN A 231 7.98 -15.53 14.61
CA GLN A 231 7.40 -16.51 15.52
C GLN A 231 8.33 -17.71 15.74
N VAL A 232 8.90 -18.27 14.67
CA VAL A 232 9.81 -19.40 14.77
C VAL A 232 11.11 -18.99 15.48
N SER A 233 11.69 -17.83 15.13
CA SER A 233 12.94 -17.36 15.75
C SER A 233 12.77 -17.11 17.26
N ASN A 234 11.69 -16.42 17.66
CA ASN A 234 11.45 -16.06 19.05
C ASN A 234 11.11 -17.26 19.94
N ASN A 235 10.64 -18.36 19.36
CA ASN A 235 10.27 -19.57 20.06
C ASN A 235 11.24 -20.73 19.80
N PHE A 236 12.41 -20.47 19.24
CA PHE A 236 13.38 -21.51 18.89
C PHE A 236 13.67 -22.48 20.04
N GLY A 237 13.84 -21.95 21.26
CA GLY A 237 14.11 -22.77 22.46
C GLY A 237 12.94 -23.62 22.98
N SER A 238 11.71 -23.39 22.50
CA SER A 238 10.53 -24.17 22.89
C SER A 238 10.04 -25.15 21.81
N LEU A 239 10.61 -25.10 20.61
CA LEU A 239 10.30 -26.00 19.50
C LEU A 239 10.93 -27.38 19.71
N SER A 240 10.18 -28.45 19.47
CA SER A 240 10.77 -29.77 19.29
C SER A 240 11.59 -29.83 17.99
N PRO A 241 12.55 -30.77 17.86
CA PRO A 241 13.33 -30.92 16.62
C PRO A 241 12.48 -31.14 15.37
N LYS A 242 11.34 -31.84 15.51
CA LYS A 242 10.39 -32.07 14.42
C LYS A 242 9.70 -30.76 14.01
N GLU A 243 9.22 -29.97 14.97
CA GLU A 243 8.56 -28.69 14.71
C GLU A 243 9.53 -27.68 14.13
N PHE A 244 10.77 -27.61 14.63
CA PHE A 244 11.82 -26.77 14.06
C PHE A 244 12.14 -27.16 12.61
N SER A 245 12.27 -28.47 12.33
CA SER A 245 12.52 -28.94 10.95
C SER A 245 11.37 -28.59 10.00
N ALA A 246 10.12 -28.69 10.45
CA ALA A 246 8.96 -28.27 9.67
C ALA A 246 8.94 -26.75 9.43
N GLY A 247 9.21 -25.96 10.47
CA GLY A 247 9.31 -24.51 10.37
C GLY A 247 10.43 -24.06 9.43
N LEU A 248 11.61 -24.70 9.50
CA LEU A 248 12.73 -24.45 8.59
C LEU A 248 12.34 -24.74 7.14
N ALA A 249 11.72 -25.89 6.86
CA ALA A 249 11.29 -26.24 5.51
C ALA A 249 10.26 -25.24 4.95
N LEU A 250 9.31 -24.81 5.77
CA LEU A 250 8.34 -23.79 5.38
C LEU A 250 9.01 -22.45 5.13
N ILE A 251 9.91 -22.00 6.00
CA ILE A 251 10.65 -20.75 5.85
C ILE A 251 11.54 -20.77 4.60
N GLU A 252 12.19 -21.89 4.27
CA GLU A 252 13.00 -22.00 3.06
C GLU A 252 12.16 -21.89 1.79
N LYS A 253 10.99 -22.54 1.76
CA LYS A 253 10.01 -22.41 0.67
C LYS A 253 9.50 -20.98 0.54
N GLU A 254 8.94 -20.44 1.62
CA GLU A 254 8.24 -19.15 1.61
C GLU A 254 9.19 -17.95 1.53
N GLY A 255 10.37 -18.05 2.13
CA GLY A 255 11.42 -17.05 2.02
C GLY A 255 11.92 -16.92 0.59
N ALA A 256 12.14 -18.03 -0.12
CA ALA A 256 12.53 -18.00 -1.52
C ALA A 256 11.44 -17.40 -2.42
N GLN A 257 10.17 -17.76 -2.20
CA GLN A 257 9.04 -17.18 -2.94
C GLN A 257 8.90 -15.67 -2.66
N GLY A 258 8.97 -15.26 -1.39
CA GLY A 258 8.85 -13.85 -1.02
C GLY A 258 9.95 -12.96 -1.59
N LEU A 259 11.17 -13.47 -1.71
CA LEU A 259 12.28 -12.76 -2.36
C LEU A 259 12.17 -12.75 -3.88
N ALA A 260 11.54 -13.76 -4.48
CA ALA A 260 11.24 -13.74 -5.92
C ALA A 260 10.16 -12.71 -6.28
N GLU A 261 9.16 -12.54 -5.41
CA GLU A 261 8.07 -11.57 -5.57
C GLU A 261 8.53 -10.12 -5.28
N GLU A 262 9.31 -9.91 -4.22
CA GLU A 262 9.80 -8.59 -3.82
C GLU A 262 11.32 -8.62 -3.56
N PRO A 263 12.16 -8.60 -4.61
CA PRO A 263 13.61 -8.76 -4.48
C PRO A 263 14.30 -7.60 -3.76
N GLU A 264 13.69 -6.40 -3.74
CA GLU A 264 14.23 -5.24 -3.02
C GLU A 264 13.75 -5.19 -1.54
N ASN A 265 13.04 -6.22 -1.05
CA ASN A 265 12.54 -6.26 0.32
C ASN A 265 13.66 -6.59 1.34
N TRP A 266 14.39 -5.54 1.72
CA TRP A 266 15.46 -5.62 2.72
C TRP A 266 15.00 -6.18 4.07
N ARG A 267 13.71 -6.02 4.45
CA ARG A 267 13.21 -6.57 5.72
C ARG A 267 13.14 -8.08 5.69
N LEU A 268 12.78 -8.66 4.55
CA LEU A 268 12.73 -10.12 4.40
C LEU A 268 14.14 -10.70 4.50
N HIS A 269 15.14 -10.04 3.89
CA HIS A 269 16.54 -10.40 4.09
C HIS A 269 16.98 -10.29 5.56
N VAL A 270 16.67 -9.20 6.25
CA VAL A 270 16.98 -9.07 7.70
C VAL A 270 16.32 -10.18 8.52
N ALA A 271 15.06 -10.49 8.26
CA ALA A 271 14.33 -11.53 9.00
C ALA A 271 14.87 -12.94 8.73
N LEU A 272 15.25 -13.24 7.49
CA LEU A 272 15.91 -14.50 7.11
C LEU A 272 17.31 -14.60 7.74
N ALA A 273 18.10 -13.52 7.69
CA ALA A 273 19.42 -13.47 8.32
C ALA A 273 19.32 -13.77 9.82
N HIS A 274 18.42 -13.09 10.53
CA HIS A 274 18.18 -13.30 11.95
C HIS A 274 17.70 -14.74 12.24
N PHE A 275 16.77 -15.27 11.46
CA PHE A 275 16.31 -16.65 11.62
C PHE A 275 17.48 -17.64 11.50
N TYR A 276 18.34 -17.50 10.48
CA TYR A 276 19.48 -18.38 10.30
C TYR A 276 20.56 -18.21 11.38
N GLN A 277 20.75 -17.00 11.92
CA GLN A 277 21.63 -16.76 13.09
C GLN A 277 21.15 -17.52 14.32
N VAL A 278 19.84 -17.47 14.60
CA VAL A 278 19.23 -18.22 15.70
C VAL A 278 19.35 -19.74 15.44
N ALA A 279 19.01 -20.18 14.23
CA ALA A 279 19.07 -21.58 13.83
C ALA A 279 20.50 -22.17 13.84
N ALA A 280 21.53 -21.33 13.69
CA ALA A 280 22.93 -21.75 13.75
C ALA A 280 23.32 -22.37 15.10
N GLN A 281 22.55 -22.11 16.17
CA GLN A 281 22.71 -22.79 17.46
C GLN A 281 22.44 -24.31 17.38
N ALA A 282 21.58 -24.75 16.46
CA ALA A 282 21.35 -26.18 16.19
C ALA A 282 22.24 -26.72 15.06
N ASN A 283 22.55 -25.89 14.07
CA ASN A 283 23.40 -26.28 12.94
C ASN A 283 24.22 -25.10 12.43
N VAL A 284 25.51 -25.07 12.79
CA VAL A 284 26.45 -23.99 12.44
C VAL A 284 26.52 -23.71 10.93
N SER A 285 26.28 -24.70 10.06
CA SER A 285 26.29 -24.47 8.60
C SER A 285 25.20 -23.50 8.11
N LEU A 286 24.16 -23.24 8.91
CA LEU A 286 23.14 -22.24 8.59
C LEU A 286 23.67 -20.80 8.69
N LEU A 287 24.80 -20.59 9.35
CA LEU A 287 25.45 -19.28 9.44
C LEU A 287 25.89 -18.77 8.05
N ASP A 288 26.26 -19.68 7.13
CA ASP A 288 26.58 -19.32 5.74
C ASP A 288 25.35 -18.79 4.99
N LYS A 289 24.17 -19.39 5.23
CA LYS A 289 22.91 -18.88 4.68
C LYS A 289 22.58 -17.50 5.25
N SER A 290 22.81 -17.30 6.55
CA SER A 290 22.60 -15.99 7.16
C SER A 290 23.47 -14.92 6.50
N LYS A 291 24.77 -15.20 6.31
CA LYS A 291 25.72 -14.28 5.70
C LYS A 291 25.24 -13.74 4.35
N VAL A 292 24.71 -14.61 3.48
CA VAL A 292 24.15 -14.21 2.18
C VAL A 292 23.02 -13.19 2.35
N HIS A 293 22.13 -13.41 3.32
CA HIS A 293 21.02 -12.47 3.58
C HIS A 293 21.49 -11.18 4.25
N VAL A 294 22.51 -11.22 5.13
CA VAL A 294 23.13 -10.03 5.72
C VAL A 294 23.74 -9.16 4.63
N GLU A 295 24.53 -9.74 3.73
CA GLU A 295 25.17 -9.01 2.63
C GLU A 295 24.14 -8.36 1.70
N GLU A 296 23.04 -9.04 1.40
CA GLU A 296 21.98 -8.47 0.56
C GLU A 296 21.17 -7.39 1.28
N ALA A 297 20.87 -7.58 2.57
CA ALA A 297 20.25 -6.55 3.39
C ALA A 297 21.13 -5.30 3.48
N ASP A 298 22.46 -5.48 3.60
CA ASP A 298 23.44 -4.40 3.63
C ASP A 298 23.49 -3.62 2.30
N LYS A 299 23.39 -4.30 1.15
CA LYS A 299 23.28 -3.60 -0.14
C LYS A 299 21.99 -2.79 -0.26
N LEU A 300 20.87 -3.35 0.22
CA LEU A 300 19.54 -2.75 0.02
C LEU A 300 19.24 -1.63 1.03
N ALA A 301 19.71 -1.75 2.27
CA ALA A 301 19.40 -0.82 3.35
C ALA A 301 20.56 -0.64 4.37
N PRO A 302 21.76 -0.23 3.89
CA PRO A 302 23.06 -0.36 4.60
C PRO A 302 23.15 0.33 5.94
N ARG A 303 22.38 1.41 6.12
CA ARG A 303 22.47 2.30 7.28
C ARG A 303 21.22 2.24 8.15
N THR A 304 20.41 1.19 8.00
CA THR A 304 19.27 0.95 8.90
C THR A 304 19.71 0.26 10.18
N ILE A 305 19.04 0.57 11.28
CA ILE A 305 19.32 -0.02 12.60
C ILE A 305 19.21 -1.55 12.54
N ALA A 306 18.21 -2.07 11.82
CA ALA A 306 17.97 -3.51 11.73
C ALA A 306 19.06 -4.24 10.93
N VAL A 307 19.57 -3.64 9.86
CA VAL A 307 20.69 -4.18 9.07
C VAL A 307 21.99 -4.17 9.88
N ASN A 308 22.28 -3.05 10.56
CA ASN A 308 23.42 -2.98 11.48
C ASN A 308 23.36 -4.09 12.53
N ALA A 309 22.19 -4.32 13.14
CA ALA A 309 22.03 -5.34 14.17
C ALA A 309 22.34 -6.76 13.67
N VAL A 310 21.82 -7.16 12.49
CA VAL A 310 22.13 -8.50 11.94
C VAL A 310 23.56 -8.61 11.44
N ARG A 311 24.18 -7.51 10.99
CA ARG A 311 25.60 -7.48 10.58
C ARG A 311 26.52 -7.67 11.79
N ASP A 312 26.31 -6.89 12.85
CA ASP A 312 27.11 -6.98 14.07
C ASP A 312 26.97 -8.37 14.73
N GLU A 313 25.76 -8.93 14.71
CA GLU A 313 25.51 -10.29 15.20
C GLU A 313 26.19 -11.36 14.35
N GLN A 314 26.22 -11.19 13.02
CA GLN A 314 26.93 -12.08 12.11
C GLN A 314 28.42 -12.11 12.43
N GLU A 315 29.05 -10.94 12.57
CA GLU A 315 30.46 -10.81 12.94
C GLU A 315 30.76 -11.48 14.29
N ARG A 316 29.89 -11.28 15.27
CA ARG A 316 30.01 -11.89 16.60
C ARG A 316 29.96 -13.42 16.53
N LEU A 317 29.01 -13.98 15.79
CA LEU A 317 28.82 -15.43 15.67
C LEU A 317 29.97 -16.08 14.89
N GLU A 318 30.42 -15.47 13.78
CA GLU A 318 31.57 -15.94 13.02
C GLU A 318 32.85 -15.92 13.86
N GLY A 319 33.05 -14.88 14.69
CA GLY A 319 34.17 -14.79 15.62
C GLY A 319 34.17 -15.89 16.69
N ILE A 320 32.99 -16.29 17.18
CA ILE A 320 32.85 -17.42 18.11
C ILE A 320 33.22 -18.74 17.43
N VAL A 321 32.72 -18.98 16.21
CA VAL A 321 32.99 -20.21 15.45
C VAL A 321 34.47 -20.32 15.06
N ALA A 322 35.10 -19.21 14.64
CA ALA A 322 36.52 -19.19 14.27
C ALA A 322 37.46 -19.35 15.48
N GLY A 323 36.98 -19.07 16.69
CA GLY A 323 37.72 -19.24 17.94
C GLY A 323 37.59 -20.62 18.59
N GLN A 324 36.74 -21.51 18.05
CA GLN A 324 36.55 -22.90 18.48
C GLN A 324 37.42 -23.87 17.66
#